data_AF-B5GE80-F1
#
_entry.id   AF-B5GE80-F1
#
_cell.length_a   1.000
_cell.length_b   1.000
_cell.length_c   1.000
_cell.angle_alpha   90.00
_cell.angle_beta   90.00
_cell.angle_gamma   90.00
#
_symmetry.space_group_name_H-M   'P 1'
#
loop_
_entity.id
_entity.type
_entity.pdbx_description
1 polymer ?
#
loop_
_entity_poly.entity_id
_entity_poly.type
_entity_poly.pdbx_seq_one_letter_code
_entity_poly.pdbx_strand_id
1 'polypeptide(L)'
;MADVRTKAGAIMSFNGPVADLHRYLQEAREAVLWKAEGLSEYAVRRPLTPTGTNLLGLVKHLSAVEFGYFGDTFGRPYFAKGEEPRFHWTREPEGDLWARPEESRAELVGLYRAAWAHTDAVLAELPLDTEGRVPWWPEHRAVTTLHHVLVRVLAETQRHAGHADILREQLDGRAGAGRENTNLPGQDEQEWSAYREQIERAAREADPAGAEGAVRAGRADAAGWGGPLARELGIELVEVDGRAATADDLLWRAVRSDGHFTAAQVRGGKVRGVGVHLERLRAASRELWGEELDPGLVRERVRHALGGRALDAALRVYVHRPAGALSLMVTLAAPGEAGDEPLRVRPVPYVRPFAHVKHLGGFAQTHHRRLAGREGYDEVLLTGPDGEVAEGGITNVLLWDGARLVLPTAPALAGTTLTLLEQGLPAAGIAVARRPVHRTKLAGFRSVFLANSRGIVAVREIDGHACAVDEALLARLRAVYEAVPWEEV
;
A
#
# COMPACT_ATOMS: atom_id res chain seq x y z
N MET A 1 -53.65 21.45 -35.05
CA MET A 1 -53.68 20.26 -34.17
C MET A 1 -53.74 19.03 -35.06
N ALA A 2 -52.57 18.63 -35.58
CA ALA A 2 -52.42 17.43 -36.38
C ALA A 2 -51.63 16.41 -35.56
N ASP A 3 -52.28 15.26 -35.36
CA ASP A 3 -51.82 14.09 -34.63
C ASP A 3 -50.67 13.42 -35.41
N VAL A 4 -49.44 13.55 -34.92
CA VAL A 4 -48.28 12.78 -35.39
C VAL A 4 -48.13 11.60 -34.45
N ARG A 5 -48.84 10.52 -34.75
CA ARG A 5 -48.51 9.19 -34.24
C ARG A 5 -47.18 8.75 -34.84
N THR A 6 -46.14 8.76 -34.02
CA THR A 6 -44.85 8.12 -34.26
C THR A 6 -45.07 6.64 -34.57
N LYS A 7 -44.70 6.20 -35.77
CA LYS A 7 -44.53 4.77 -36.08
C LYS A 7 -43.40 4.25 -35.20
N ALA A 8 -43.74 3.33 -34.30
CA ALA A 8 -42.78 2.49 -33.60
C ALA A 8 -41.84 1.83 -34.62
N GLY A 9 -40.54 1.84 -34.32
CA GLY A 9 -39.48 1.36 -35.21
C GLY A 9 -39.74 -0.08 -35.65
N ALA A 10 -39.76 -0.30 -36.96
CA ALA A 10 -39.67 -1.63 -37.51
C ALA A 10 -38.30 -2.21 -37.13
N ILE A 11 -38.30 -3.33 -36.41
CA ILE A 11 -37.07 -4.10 -36.18
C ILE A 11 -36.58 -4.53 -37.56
N MET A 12 -35.41 -4.03 -37.99
CA MET A 12 -34.78 -4.50 -39.22
C MET A 12 -34.43 -5.98 -39.03
N SER A 13 -34.93 -6.82 -39.93
CA SER A 13 -34.68 -8.27 -39.90
C SER A 13 -33.63 -8.62 -40.95
N PHE A 14 -32.50 -9.13 -40.49
CA PHE A 14 -31.43 -9.65 -41.35
C PHE A 14 -31.61 -11.17 -41.54
N ASN A 15 -31.09 -11.70 -42.66
CA ASN A 15 -31.08 -13.14 -42.96
C ASN A 15 -29.65 -13.62 -43.24
N GLY A 16 -29.40 -14.92 -43.09
CA GLY A 16 -28.09 -15.52 -43.38
C GLY A 16 -26.97 -15.01 -42.45
N PRO A 17 -25.70 -15.05 -42.86
CA PRO A 17 -24.55 -14.69 -42.01
C PRO A 17 -24.61 -13.27 -41.41
N VAL A 18 -25.25 -12.32 -42.10
CA VAL A 18 -25.45 -10.95 -41.59
C VAL A 18 -26.29 -10.96 -40.31
N ALA A 19 -27.31 -11.84 -40.22
CA ALA A 19 -28.20 -11.93 -39.07
C ALA A 19 -27.45 -12.33 -37.79
N ASP A 20 -26.55 -13.31 -37.90
CA ASP A 20 -25.75 -13.74 -36.76
C ASP A 20 -24.76 -12.66 -36.32
N LEU A 21 -24.05 -12.05 -37.27
CA LEU A 21 -23.07 -10.99 -36.97
C LEU A 21 -23.74 -9.76 -36.35
N HIS A 22 -24.90 -9.35 -36.89
CA HIS A 22 -25.68 -8.24 -36.35
C HIS A 22 -26.21 -8.54 -34.94
N ARG A 23 -26.74 -9.75 -34.72
CA ARG A 23 -27.21 -10.20 -33.40
C ARG A 23 -26.10 -10.11 -32.35
N TYR A 24 -24.92 -10.68 -32.62
CA TYR A 24 -23.80 -10.62 -31.67
C TYR A 24 -23.25 -9.20 -31.46
N LEU A 25 -23.32 -8.34 -32.49
CA LEU A 25 -22.96 -6.94 -32.35
C LEU A 25 -23.97 -6.22 -31.44
N GLN A 26 -25.26 -6.49 -31.62
CA GLN A 26 -26.33 -5.93 -30.80
C GLN A 26 -26.23 -6.36 -29.33
N GLU A 27 -25.93 -7.64 -29.07
CA GLU A 27 -25.69 -8.14 -27.71
C GLU A 27 -24.51 -7.39 -27.04
N ALA A 28 -23.39 -7.21 -27.76
CA ALA A 28 -22.21 -6.49 -27.25
C ALA A 28 -22.49 -5.00 -26.97
N ARG A 29 -23.23 -4.36 -27.88
CA ARG A 29 -23.70 -2.97 -27.78
C ARG A 29 -24.54 -2.74 -26.52
N GLU A 30 -25.52 -3.61 -26.30
CA GLU A 30 -26.38 -3.58 -25.12
C GLU A 30 -25.60 -3.85 -23.84
N ALA A 31 -24.68 -4.83 -23.88
CA ALA A 31 -23.79 -5.12 -22.77
C ALA A 31 -23.03 -3.85 -22.34
N VAL A 32 -22.35 -3.16 -23.26
CA VAL A 32 -21.61 -1.93 -22.92
C VAL A 32 -22.51 -0.86 -22.29
N LEU A 33 -23.69 -0.58 -22.85
CA LEU A 33 -24.59 0.42 -22.29
C LEU A 33 -25.08 0.04 -20.89
N TRP A 34 -25.45 -1.22 -20.69
CA TRP A 34 -25.88 -1.71 -19.38
C TRP A 34 -24.80 -1.47 -18.30
N LYS A 35 -23.51 -1.67 -18.62
CA LYS A 35 -22.42 -1.38 -17.66
C LYS A 35 -22.31 0.10 -17.29
N ALA A 36 -22.83 1.03 -18.08
CA ALA A 36 -22.82 2.46 -17.78
C ALA A 36 -24.07 2.94 -17.00
N GLU A 37 -25.07 2.09 -16.81
CA GLU A 37 -26.36 2.45 -16.18
C GLU A 37 -26.31 2.48 -14.64
N GLY A 38 -27.12 3.35 -14.03
CA GLY A 38 -27.30 3.40 -12.58
C GLY A 38 -26.13 3.94 -11.75
N LEU A 39 -25.02 4.34 -12.40
CA LEU A 39 -23.85 4.95 -11.74
C LEU A 39 -24.00 6.47 -11.63
N SER A 40 -23.33 7.08 -10.64
CA SER A 40 -23.20 8.54 -10.56
C SER A 40 -22.39 9.10 -11.74
N GLU A 41 -22.53 10.39 -12.05
CA GLU A 41 -21.74 11.06 -13.09
C GLU A 41 -20.24 10.94 -12.85
N TYR A 42 -19.82 11.00 -11.59
CA TYR A 42 -18.42 10.79 -11.24
C TYR A 42 -17.97 9.34 -11.50
N ALA A 43 -18.73 8.35 -11.03
CA ALA A 43 -18.34 6.94 -11.12
C ALA A 43 -18.22 6.43 -12.56
N VAL A 44 -19.09 6.89 -13.46
CA VAL A 44 -19.05 6.46 -14.87
C VAL A 44 -17.90 7.11 -15.67
N ARG A 45 -17.35 8.24 -15.19
CA ARG A 45 -16.32 9.05 -15.87
C ARG A 45 -14.92 8.89 -15.32
N ARG A 46 -14.78 8.56 -14.04
CA ARG A 46 -13.46 8.49 -13.38
C ARG A 46 -12.59 7.41 -14.04
N PRO A 47 -11.27 7.64 -14.15
CA PRO A 47 -10.36 6.61 -14.58
C PRO A 47 -10.36 5.45 -13.58
N LEU A 48 -10.37 4.22 -14.10
CA LEU A 48 -10.30 2.97 -13.33
C LEU A 48 -9.09 2.12 -13.72
N THR A 49 -8.26 2.61 -14.64
CA THR A 49 -6.98 2.00 -15.03
C THR A 49 -5.89 3.08 -15.15
N PRO A 50 -4.59 2.71 -15.07
CA PRO A 50 -3.49 3.66 -15.28
C PRO A 50 -3.51 4.36 -16.64
N THR A 51 -4.11 3.73 -17.67
CA THR A 51 -4.29 4.30 -19.01
C THR A 51 -5.52 5.20 -19.13
N GLY A 52 -6.27 5.43 -18.04
CA GLY A 52 -7.42 6.33 -18.02
C GLY A 52 -8.75 5.74 -18.49
N THR A 53 -8.81 4.43 -18.74
CA THR A 53 -10.03 3.77 -19.22
C THR A 53 -11.16 3.92 -18.20
N ASN A 54 -12.34 4.30 -18.69
CA ASN A 54 -13.55 4.55 -17.91
C ASN A 54 -14.80 4.17 -18.73
N LEU A 55 -15.91 3.90 -18.06
CA LEU A 55 -17.12 3.35 -18.69
C LEU A 55 -17.75 4.29 -19.71
N LEU A 56 -17.83 5.60 -19.42
CA LEU A 56 -18.43 6.57 -20.35
C LEU A 56 -17.53 6.82 -21.56
N GLY A 57 -16.22 6.79 -21.36
CA GLY A 57 -15.21 6.81 -22.42
C GLY A 57 -15.38 5.64 -23.38
N LEU A 58 -15.65 4.43 -22.89
CA LEU A 58 -15.91 3.27 -23.76
C LEU A 58 -17.16 3.47 -24.66
N VAL A 59 -18.24 4.04 -24.12
CA VAL A 59 -19.45 4.36 -24.89
C VAL A 59 -19.14 5.37 -26.01
N LYS A 60 -18.40 6.43 -25.67
CA LYS A 60 -18.00 7.47 -26.62
C LYS A 60 -17.07 6.93 -27.70
N HIS A 61 -16.07 6.15 -27.33
CA HIS A 61 -15.15 5.47 -28.24
C HIS A 61 -15.88 4.59 -29.25
N LEU A 62 -16.77 3.71 -28.79
CA LEU A 62 -17.51 2.81 -29.68
C LEU A 62 -18.48 3.55 -30.62
N SER A 63 -18.96 4.73 -30.21
CA SER A 63 -19.70 5.62 -31.12
C SER A 63 -18.82 6.08 -32.29
N ALA A 64 -17.59 6.50 -32.01
CA ALA A 64 -16.63 6.93 -33.02
C ALA A 64 -16.23 5.78 -33.97
N VAL A 65 -16.00 4.59 -33.41
CA VAL A 65 -15.73 3.34 -34.14
C VAL A 65 -16.82 3.06 -35.16
N GLU A 66 -18.07 3.01 -34.75
CA GLU A 66 -19.17 2.68 -35.65
C GLU A 66 -19.40 3.74 -36.75
N PHE A 67 -19.41 5.03 -36.40
CA PHE A 67 -19.60 6.10 -37.38
C PHE A 67 -18.50 6.10 -38.45
N GLY A 68 -17.24 5.92 -38.04
CA GLY A 68 -16.14 5.86 -39.01
C GLY A 68 -16.22 4.61 -39.87
N TYR A 69 -16.31 3.44 -39.24
CA TYR A 69 -16.16 2.17 -39.97
C TYR A 69 -17.34 1.87 -40.89
N PHE A 70 -18.57 2.17 -40.49
CA PHE A 70 -19.74 1.93 -41.35
C PHE A 70 -20.12 3.14 -42.21
N GLY A 71 -19.79 4.36 -41.76
CA GLY A 71 -20.06 5.59 -42.50
C GLY A 71 -18.94 5.95 -43.46
N ASP A 72 -17.84 6.52 -42.94
CA ASP A 72 -16.76 7.08 -43.76
C ASP A 72 -16.16 6.06 -44.74
N THR A 73 -15.98 4.82 -44.29
CA THR A 73 -15.35 3.76 -45.09
C THR A 73 -16.14 3.42 -46.36
N PHE A 74 -17.47 3.55 -46.32
CA PHE A 74 -18.37 3.21 -47.42
C PHE A 74 -18.99 4.44 -48.10
N GLY A 75 -18.43 5.64 -47.87
CA GLY A 75 -18.90 6.88 -48.48
C GLY A 75 -20.26 7.35 -47.96
N ARG A 76 -20.59 6.99 -46.71
CA ARG A 76 -21.86 7.31 -46.05
C ARG A 76 -21.63 8.04 -44.71
N PRO A 77 -20.87 9.16 -44.69
CA PRO A 77 -20.55 9.83 -43.43
C PRO A 77 -21.83 10.26 -42.70
N TYR A 78 -21.90 10.00 -41.39
CA TYR A 78 -23.03 10.44 -40.56
C TYR A 78 -23.00 11.95 -40.30
N PHE A 79 -21.81 12.50 -40.08
CA PHE A 79 -21.62 13.92 -39.83
C PHE A 79 -21.38 14.67 -41.14
N ALA A 80 -21.93 15.88 -41.26
CA ALA A 80 -21.61 16.75 -42.36
C ALA A 80 -20.14 17.20 -42.27
N LYS A 81 -19.52 17.41 -43.42
CA LYS A 81 -18.10 17.82 -43.50
C LYS A 81 -17.88 19.12 -42.72
N GLY A 82 -17.01 19.09 -41.72
CA GLY A 82 -16.70 20.23 -40.87
C GLY A 82 -17.55 20.33 -39.60
N GLU A 83 -18.59 19.50 -39.47
CA GLU A 83 -19.47 19.41 -38.29
C GLU A 83 -19.16 18.16 -37.43
N GLU A 84 -18.07 17.44 -37.75
CA GLU A 84 -17.69 16.24 -37.01
C GLU A 84 -17.28 16.60 -35.56
N PRO A 85 -17.72 15.81 -34.56
CA PRO A 85 -17.27 15.97 -33.19
C PRO A 85 -15.75 15.87 -33.06
N ARG A 86 -15.17 16.51 -32.03
CA ARG A 86 -13.71 16.50 -31.79
C ARG A 86 -13.12 15.12 -31.56
N PHE A 87 -13.92 14.19 -31.08
CA PHE A 87 -13.52 12.82 -30.85
C PHE A 87 -13.59 11.96 -32.12
N HIS A 88 -14.17 12.47 -33.20
CA HIS A 88 -14.17 11.79 -34.49
C HIS A 88 -12.74 11.66 -34.99
N TRP A 89 -12.43 10.56 -35.67
CA TRP A 89 -11.09 10.19 -36.09
C TRP A 89 -10.31 11.37 -36.65
N THR A 90 -9.00 11.44 -36.35
CA THR A 90 -8.03 12.47 -36.81
C THR A 90 -8.08 13.86 -36.14
N ARG A 91 -9.04 14.15 -35.26
CA ARG A 91 -9.16 15.47 -34.63
C ARG A 91 -8.49 15.64 -33.26
N GLU A 92 -8.52 14.62 -32.40
CA GLU A 92 -7.86 14.63 -31.09
C GLU A 92 -7.41 13.19 -30.73
N PRO A 93 -6.10 12.93 -30.54
CA PRO A 93 -5.62 11.62 -30.09
C PRO A 93 -6.28 11.22 -28.76
N GLU A 94 -6.86 10.01 -28.70
CA GLU A 94 -7.55 9.46 -27.51
C GLU A 94 -8.72 10.33 -26.98
N GLY A 95 -9.19 11.33 -27.75
CA GLY A 95 -10.27 12.22 -27.35
C GLY A 95 -11.64 11.52 -27.24
N ASP A 96 -11.75 10.32 -27.81
CA ASP A 96 -12.91 9.45 -27.79
C ASP A 96 -13.01 8.57 -26.52
N LEU A 97 -11.91 8.37 -25.78
CA LEU A 97 -11.92 7.77 -24.45
C LEU A 97 -12.11 8.78 -23.30
N TRP A 98 -12.13 10.07 -23.61
CA TRP A 98 -12.29 11.16 -22.65
C TRP A 98 -13.66 11.85 -22.78
N ALA A 99 -14.59 11.50 -21.89
CA ALA A 99 -15.87 12.20 -21.75
C ALA A 99 -15.70 13.50 -20.94
N ARG A 100 -15.79 14.65 -21.61
CA ARG A 100 -15.56 15.98 -21.02
C ARG A 100 -16.68 16.38 -20.06
N PRO A 101 -16.42 17.28 -19.09
CA PRO A 101 -17.45 17.72 -18.14
C PRO A 101 -18.71 18.29 -18.80
N GLU A 102 -18.56 18.91 -19.97
CA GLU A 102 -19.65 19.56 -20.71
C GLU A 102 -20.46 18.57 -21.57
N GLU A 103 -19.92 17.38 -21.86
CA GLU A 103 -20.62 16.33 -22.60
C GLU A 103 -21.47 15.51 -21.62
N SER A 104 -22.79 15.56 -21.72
CA SER A 104 -23.66 14.79 -20.83
C SER A 104 -23.64 13.30 -21.18
N ARG A 105 -23.89 12.44 -20.18
CA ARG A 105 -24.06 11.00 -20.40
C ARG A 105 -25.18 10.72 -21.41
N ALA A 106 -26.29 11.44 -21.31
CA ALA A 106 -27.44 11.25 -22.18
C ALA A 106 -27.09 11.52 -23.65
N GLU A 107 -26.32 12.57 -23.92
CA GLU A 107 -25.84 12.88 -25.28
C GLU A 107 -24.93 11.77 -25.82
N LEU A 108 -23.96 11.30 -25.03
CA LEU A 108 -23.02 10.25 -25.46
C LEU A 108 -23.72 8.90 -25.67
N VAL A 109 -24.66 8.53 -24.81
CA VAL A 109 -25.50 7.33 -25.00
C VAL A 109 -26.41 7.49 -26.23
N GLY A 110 -26.96 8.69 -26.44
CA GLY A 110 -27.76 9.02 -27.62
C GLY A 110 -26.97 8.90 -28.91
N LEU A 111 -25.73 9.41 -28.92
CA LEU A 111 -24.79 9.29 -30.03
C LEU A 111 -24.47 7.82 -30.33
N TYR A 112 -24.25 6.99 -29.31
CA TYR A 112 -23.98 5.57 -29.54
C TYR A 112 -25.18 4.86 -30.16
N ARG A 113 -26.39 5.12 -29.67
CA ARG A 113 -27.62 4.58 -30.29
C ARG A 113 -27.85 5.06 -31.72
N ALA A 114 -27.48 6.31 -32.01
CA ALA A 114 -27.52 6.83 -33.39
C ALA A 114 -26.50 6.12 -34.29
N ALA A 115 -25.32 5.79 -33.77
CA ALA A 115 -24.33 4.99 -34.47
C ALA A 115 -24.87 3.59 -34.80
N TRP A 116 -25.59 2.95 -33.87
CA TRP A 116 -26.22 1.65 -34.13
C TRP A 116 -27.21 1.72 -35.28
N ALA A 117 -28.12 2.70 -35.25
CA ALA A 117 -29.11 2.89 -36.30
C ALA A 117 -28.47 3.18 -37.67
N HIS A 118 -27.37 3.95 -37.68
CA HIS A 118 -26.60 4.21 -38.89
C HIS A 118 -25.96 2.93 -39.44
N THR A 119 -25.28 2.17 -38.60
CA THR A 119 -24.71 0.86 -38.95
C THR A 119 -25.78 -0.09 -39.50
N ASP A 120 -26.93 -0.18 -38.85
CA ASP A 120 -28.02 -1.08 -39.26
C ASP A 120 -28.56 -0.70 -40.65
N ALA A 121 -28.68 0.60 -40.96
CA ALA A 121 -29.05 1.08 -42.29
C ALA A 121 -27.99 0.74 -43.35
N VAL A 122 -26.71 0.82 -43.00
CA VAL A 122 -25.61 0.41 -43.91
C VAL A 122 -25.69 -1.08 -44.23
N LEU A 123 -25.87 -1.93 -43.22
CA LEU A 123 -25.99 -3.38 -43.37
C LEU A 123 -27.25 -3.80 -44.14
N ALA A 124 -28.33 -3.01 -44.08
CA ALA A 124 -29.57 -3.31 -44.80
C ALA A 124 -29.48 -2.99 -46.30
N GLU A 125 -28.64 -2.02 -46.68
CA GLU A 125 -28.59 -1.51 -48.05
C GLU A 125 -27.41 -2.04 -48.87
N LEU A 126 -26.31 -2.44 -48.22
CA LEU A 126 -25.09 -2.84 -48.90
C LEU A 126 -24.84 -4.36 -48.82
N PRO A 127 -24.48 -5.02 -49.93
CA PRO A 127 -23.95 -6.38 -49.90
C PRO A 127 -22.69 -6.51 -49.04
N LEU A 128 -22.49 -7.66 -48.39
CA LEU A 128 -21.35 -7.91 -47.51
C LEU A 128 -19.98 -7.83 -48.20
N ASP A 129 -19.92 -8.09 -49.51
CA ASP A 129 -18.73 -7.98 -50.34
C ASP A 129 -18.49 -6.57 -50.89
N THR A 130 -19.33 -5.59 -50.53
CA THR A 130 -19.11 -4.18 -50.89
C THR A 130 -17.74 -3.73 -50.41
N GLU A 131 -16.92 -3.24 -51.33
CA GLU A 131 -15.62 -2.67 -51.02
C GLU A 131 -15.77 -1.25 -50.45
N GLY A 132 -14.98 -0.95 -49.43
CA GLY A 132 -14.84 0.35 -48.81
C GLY A 132 -13.37 0.68 -48.56
N ARG A 133 -13.09 1.96 -48.31
CA ARG A 133 -11.73 2.47 -48.05
C ARG A 133 -11.67 3.13 -46.67
N VAL A 134 -10.96 2.52 -45.73
CA VAL A 134 -10.79 3.03 -44.36
C VAL A 134 -9.79 4.21 -44.36
N PRO A 135 -10.21 5.44 -44.03
CA PRO A 135 -9.37 6.64 -44.19
C PRO A 135 -8.12 6.70 -43.30
N TRP A 136 -8.14 6.06 -42.13
CA TRP A 136 -7.05 6.11 -41.15
C TRP A 136 -6.14 4.87 -41.16
N TRP A 137 -6.37 3.92 -42.08
CA TRP A 137 -5.48 2.77 -42.24
C TRP A 137 -4.32 3.10 -43.20
N PRO A 138 -3.17 2.41 -43.06
CA PRO A 138 -2.08 2.51 -44.04
C PRO A 138 -2.59 2.19 -45.46
N GLU A 139 -2.17 2.97 -46.46
CA GLU A 139 -2.68 2.89 -47.84
C GLU A 139 -2.74 1.47 -48.40
N HIS A 140 -1.69 0.67 -48.16
CA HIS A 140 -1.59 -0.73 -48.63
C HIS A 140 -2.60 -1.71 -47.98
N ARG A 141 -3.36 -1.28 -46.97
CA ARG A 141 -4.42 -2.07 -46.31
C ARG A 141 -5.77 -1.35 -46.28
N ALA A 142 -5.86 -0.13 -46.81
CA ALA A 142 -7.02 0.73 -46.63
C ALA A 142 -8.30 0.19 -47.29
N VAL A 143 -8.18 -0.60 -48.37
CA VAL A 143 -9.32 -1.23 -49.05
C VAL A 143 -9.72 -2.52 -48.34
N THR A 144 -11.00 -2.66 -48.03
CA THR A 144 -11.57 -3.82 -47.32
C THR A 144 -13.05 -4.00 -47.67
N THR A 145 -13.69 -5.07 -47.19
CA THR A 145 -15.12 -5.33 -47.42
C THR A 145 -15.99 -4.99 -46.22
N LEU A 146 -17.28 -4.75 -46.45
CA LEU A 146 -18.27 -4.55 -45.37
C LEU A 146 -18.29 -5.73 -44.38
N HIS A 147 -18.16 -6.96 -44.87
CA HIS A 147 -18.04 -8.14 -44.02
C HIS A 147 -16.82 -8.05 -43.09
N HIS A 148 -15.65 -7.69 -43.62
CA HIS A 148 -14.45 -7.56 -42.80
C HIS A 148 -14.58 -6.45 -41.75
N VAL A 149 -15.18 -5.32 -42.13
CA VAL A 149 -15.47 -4.22 -41.20
C VAL A 149 -16.43 -4.66 -40.11
N LEU A 150 -17.51 -5.37 -40.46
CA LEU A 150 -18.48 -5.86 -39.49
C LEU A 150 -17.85 -6.81 -38.46
N VAL A 151 -17.04 -7.77 -38.93
CA VAL A 151 -16.30 -8.68 -38.04
C VAL A 151 -15.33 -7.92 -37.15
N ARG A 152 -14.63 -6.91 -37.67
CA ARG A 152 -13.72 -6.08 -36.90
C ARG A 152 -14.43 -5.31 -35.79
N VAL A 153 -15.49 -4.57 -36.12
CA VAL A 153 -16.22 -3.77 -35.14
C VAL A 153 -16.89 -4.67 -34.11
N LEU A 154 -17.45 -5.81 -34.51
CA LEU A 154 -17.94 -6.82 -33.57
C LEU A 154 -16.86 -7.26 -32.57
N ALA A 155 -15.66 -7.61 -33.06
CA ALA A 155 -14.55 -8.02 -32.20
C ALA A 155 -14.07 -6.90 -31.25
N GLU A 156 -14.10 -5.66 -31.73
CA GLU A 156 -13.75 -4.47 -30.95
C GLU A 156 -14.77 -4.19 -29.85
N THR A 157 -16.07 -4.17 -30.19
CA THR A 157 -17.16 -3.97 -29.23
C THR A 157 -17.18 -5.08 -28.17
N GLN A 158 -16.99 -6.34 -28.56
CA GLN A 158 -16.91 -7.45 -27.60
C GLN A 158 -15.70 -7.34 -26.66
N ARG A 159 -14.54 -6.91 -27.17
CA ARG A 159 -13.36 -6.64 -26.33
C ARG A 159 -13.66 -5.55 -25.29
N HIS A 160 -14.31 -4.47 -25.70
CA HIS A 160 -14.68 -3.39 -24.80
C HIS A 160 -15.82 -3.75 -23.84
N ALA A 161 -16.74 -4.65 -24.22
CA ALA A 161 -17.72 -5.22 -23.30
C ALA A 161 -17.03 -5.99 -22.16
N GLY A 162 -16.01 -6.80 -22.47
CA GLY A 162 -15.19 -7.48 -21.47
C GLY A 162 -14.35 -6.53 -20.61
N HIS A 163 -13.82 -5.44 -21.17
CA HIS A 163 -13.22 -4.38 -20.35
C HIS A 163 -14.26 -3.77 -19.41
N ALA A 164 -15.46 -3.45 -19.91
CA ALA A 164 -16.52 -2.85 -19.11
C ALA A 164 -16.96 -3.75 -17.94
N ASP A 165 -16.90 -5.08 -18.08
CA ASP A 165 -17.15 -6.01 -16.97
C ASP A 165 -16.20 -5.76 -15.80
N ILE A 166 -14.89 -5.75 -16.05
CA ILE A 166 -13.88 -5.55 -15.00
C ILE A 166 -13.97 -4.15 -14.39
N LEU A 167 -14.26 -3.13 -15.20
CA LEU A 167 -14.43 -1.77 -14.72
C LEU A 167 -15.70 -1.63 -13.85
N ARG A 168 -16.78 -2.30 -14.23
CA ARG A 168 -18.03 -2.26 -13.47
C ARG A 168 -17.93 -3.05 -12.16
N GLU A 169 -17.28 -4.21 -12.20
CA GLU A 169 -17.03 -5.03 -11.02
C GLU A 169 -16.28 -4.25 -9.93
N GLN A 170 -15.31 -3.42 -10.31
CA GLN A 170 -14.58 -2.56 -9.38
C GLN A 170 -15.43 -1.45 -8.73
N LEU A 171 -16.56 -1.08 -9.34
CA LEU A 171 -17.43 0.00 -8.85
C LEU A 171 -18.51 -0.52 -7.91
N ASP A 172 -19.18 -1.61 -8.27
CA ASP A 172 -20.32 -2.14 -7.51
C ASP A 172 -20.48 -3.66 -7.58
N GLY A 173 -19.45 -4.39 -8.03
CA GLY A 173 -19.44 -5.86 -8.09
C GLY A 173 -20.27 -6.47 -9.23
N ARG A 174 -20.91 -5.66 -10.09
CA ARG A 174 -21.70 -6.18 -11.21
C ARG A 174 -20.81 -6.50 -12.42
N ALA A 175 -21.01 -7.67 -13.01
CA ALA A 175 -20.35 -8.09 -14.25
C ALA A 175 -21.24 -9.11 -15.00
N GLY A 176 -20.91 -9.39 -16.26
CA GLY A 176 -21.48 -10.50 -17.03
C GLY A 176 -21.91 -10.16 -18.45
N ALA A 177 -22.53 -11.10 -19.15
CA ALA A 177 -22.92 -10.94 -20.55
C ALA A 177 -23.99 -9.85 -20.76
N GLY A 178 -25.03 -9.80 -19.93
CA GLY A 178 -26.10 -8.82 -20.06
C GLY A 178 -26.97 -8.68 -18.81
N ARG A 179 -27.92 -7.74 -18.87
CA ARG A 179 -28.76 -7.35 -17.72
C ARG A 179 -29.61 -8.49 -17.14
N GLU A 180 -30.12 -9.35 -18.00
CA GLU A 180 -31.00 -10.47 -17.63
C GLU A 180 -30.27 -11.81 -17.57
N ASN A 181 -29.08 -11.88 -18.16
CA ASN A 181 -28.24 -13.07 -18.17
C ASN A 181 -26.77 -12.66 -18.04
N THR A 182 -26.22 -12.75 -16.84
CA THR A 182 -24.81 -12.45 -16.60
C THR A 182 -23.89 -13.52 -17.16
N ASN A 183 -24.39 -14.73 -17.45
CA ASN A 183 -23.58 -15.91 -17.77
C ASN A 183 -22.50 -16.20 -16.71
N LEU A 184 -22.75 -15.77 -15.46
CA LEU A 184 -21.93 -16.08 -14.30
C LEU A 184 -22.67 -17.12 -13.42
N PRO A 185 -21.95 -18.00 -12.71
CA PRO A 185 -22.53 -18.86 -11.69
C PRO A 185 -23.38 -18.05 -10.70
N GLY A 186 -24.55 -18.57 -10.32
CA GLY A 186 -25.45 -17.95 -9.34
C GLY A 186 -24.95 -18.10 -7.91
N GLN A 187 -23.72 -17.66 -7.66
CA GLN A 187 -23.04 -17.74 -6.37
C GLN A 187 -23.31 -16.49 -5.52
N ASP A 188 -23.42 -16.67 -4.21
CA ASP A 188 -23.45 -15.57 -3.26
C ASP A 188 -22.04 -15.01 -2.96
N GLU A 189 -21.97 -13.93 -2.19
CA GLU A 189 -20.71 -13.25 -1.88
C GLU A 189 -19.71 -14.15 -1.12
N GLN A 190 -20.20 -15.04 -0.25
CA GLN A 190 -19.35 -15.95 0.51
C GLN A 190 -18.79 -17.05 -0.39
N GLU A 191 -19.61 -17.59 -1.28
CA GLU A 191 -19.21 -18.57 -2.28
C GLU A 191 -18.16 -17.99 -3.25
N TRP A 192 -18.35 -16.75 -3.70
CA TRP A 192 -17.36 -16.04 -4.51
C TRP A 192 -16.05 -15.79 -3.76
N SER A 193 -16.11 -15.45 -2.47
CA SER A 193 -14.91 -15.30 -1.65
C SER A 193 -14.15 -16.61 -1.51
N ALA A 194 -14.83 -17.70 -1.17
CA ALA A 194 -14.22 -19.02 -1.03
C ALA A 194 -13.61 -19.51 -2.35
N TYR A 195 -14.30 -19.30 -3.47
CA TYR A 195 -13.80 -19.67 -4.79
C TYR A 195 -12.54 -18.87 -5.18
N ARG A 196 -12.51 -17.57 -4.87
CA ARG A 196 -11.33 -16.72 -5.08
C ARG A 196 -10.12 -17.21 -4.27
N GLU A 197 -10.34 -17.55 -3.00
CA GLU A 197 -9.27 -18.11 -2.14
C GLU A 197 -8.74 -19.44 -2.67
N GLN A 198 -9.62 -20.27 -3.24
CA GLN A 198 -9.22 -21.52 -3.89
C GLN A 198 -8.33 -21.24 -5.11
N ILE A 199 -8.71 -20.30 -5.98
CA ILE A 199 -7.90 -19.91 -7.15
C ILE A 199 -6.54 -19.35 -6.71
N GLU A 200 -6.53 -18.47 -5.72
CA GLU A 200 -5.30 -17.86 -5.20
C GLU A 200 -4.34 -18.92 -4.64
N ARG A 201 -4.87 -19.92 -3.93
CA ARG A 201 -4.08 -21.04 -3.44
C ARG A 201 -3.48 -21.85 -4.58
N ALA A 202 -4.28 -22.19 -5.59
CA ALA A 202 -3.81 -22.93 -6.77
C ALA A 202 -2.72 -22.16 -7.53
N ALA A 203 -2.86 -20.83 -7.66
CA ALA A 203 -1.85 -19.97 -8.27
C ALA A 203 -0.53 -19.99 -7.49
N ARG A 204 -0.59 -19.94 -6.15
CA ARG A 204 0.58 -20.04 -5.27
C ARG A 204 1.28 -21.40 -5.36
N GLU A 205 0.50 -22.47 -5.47
CA GLU A 205 1.03 -23.83 -5.63
C GLU A 205 1.72 -24.00 -7.00
N ALA A 206 1.19 -23.35 -8.05
CA ALA A 206 1.74 -23.44 -9.40
C ALA A 206 3.07 -22.70 -9.57
N ASP A 207 3.25 -21.57 -8.87
CA ASP A 207 4.51 -20.82 -8.87
C ASP A 207 4.83 -20.25 -7.48
N PRO A 208 5.39 -21.07 -6.57
CA PRO A 208 5.70 -20.61 -5.22
C PRO A 208 6.70 -19.45 -5.19
N ALA A 209 7.70 -19.46 -6.08
CA ALA A 209 8.74 -18.42 -6.13
C ALA A 209 8.20 -17.10 -6.72
N GLY A 210 7.39 -17.17 -7.78
CA GLY A 210 6.68 -16.03 -8.33
C GLY A 210 5.58 -15.52 -7.40
N ALA A 211 4.93 -16.38 -6.62
CA ALA A 211 4.03 -15.97 -5.55
C ALA A 211 4.76 -15.23 -4.43
N GLU A 212 5.96 -15.66 -4.05
CA GLU A 212 6.80 -14.91 -3.11
C GLU A 212 7.25 -13.55 -3.67
N GLY A 213 7.61 -13.51 -4.94
CA GLY A 213 7.97 -12.29 -5.67
C GLY A 213 6.78 -11.32 -5.83
N ALA A 214 5.61 -11.83 -6.20
CA ALA A 214 4.36 -11.09 -6.37
C ALA A 214 3.70 -10.72 -5.04
N VAL A 215 3.99 -11.42 -3.93
CA VAL A 215 3.61 -10.99 -2.58
C VAL A 215 4.57 -9.93 -2.07
N ARG A 216 5.85 -9.95 -2.43
CA ARG A 216 6.79 -8.84 -2.13
C ARG A 216 6.47 -7.60 -2.96
N ALA A 217 6.31 -7.76 -4.27
CA ALA A 217 5.91 -6.70 -5.20
C ALA A 217 4.47 -6.26 -4.94
N GLY A 218 3.54 -7.18 -4.67
CA GLY A 218 2.15 -6.90 -4.36
C GLY A 218 1.89 -6.44 -2.93
N ARG A 219 2.73 -6.72 -1.93
CA ARG A 219 2.66 -5.99 -0.63
C ARG A 219 3.25 -4.59 -0.76
N ALA A 220 4.22 -4.41 -1.64
CA ALA A 220 4.71 -3.09 -2.02
C ALA A 220 3.67 -2.30 -2.86
N ASP A 221 2.96 -2.95 -3.79
CA ASP A 221 2.04 -2.31 -4.73
C ASP A 221 0.59 -2.28 -4.23
N ALA A 222 0.06 -3.37 -3.65
CA ALA A 222 -1.31 -3.44 -3.08
C ALA A 222 -1.44 -2.75 -1.71
N ALA A 223 -0.33 -2.49 -1.01
CA ALA A 223 -0.35 -1.56 0.12
C ALA A 223 0.02 -0.12 -0.30
N GLY A 224 0.48 0.11 -1.53
CA GLY A 224 0.94 1.43 -1.99
C GLY A 224 2.29 1.88 -1.41
N TRP A 225 3.06 0.97 -0.78
CA TRP A 225 4.31 1.24 -0.06
C TRP A 225 5.57 0.71 -0.77
N GLY A 226 5.56 0.52 -2.09
CA GLY A 226 6.74 0.21 -2.93
C GLY A 226 7.43 1.43 -3.53
N GLY A 227 6.84 2.61 -3.29
CA GLY A 227 7.29 3.88 -3.83
C GLY A 227 8.71 4.26 -3.37
N PRO A 228 9.33 5.26 -4.03
CA PRO A 228 10.69 5.71 -3.71
C PRO A 228 10.91 6.04 -2.23
N LEU A 229 9.91 6.65 -1.58
CA LEU A 229 10.00 7.03 -0.17
C LEU A 229 10.03 5.83 0.78
N ALA A 230 9.24 4.80 0.52
CA ALA A 230 9.24 3.60 1.36
C ALA A 230 10.59 2.85 1.25
N ARG A 231 11.17 2.82 0.03
CA ARG A 231 12.53 2.32 -0.20
C ARG A 231 13.59 3.16 0.51
N GLU A 232 13.48 4.49 0.47
CA GLU A 232 14.37 5.39 1.21
C GLU A 232 14.28 5.17 2.73
N LEU A 233 13.08 4.96 3.26
CA LEU A 233 12.84 4.69 4.68
C LEU A 233 13.17 3.23 5.09
N GLY A 234 13.42 2.34 4.13
CA GLY A 234 13.66 0.92 4.35
C GLY A 234 12.46 0.17 4.93
N ILE A 235 11.24 0.65 4.67
CA ILE A 235 9.99 0.03 5.15
C ILE A 235 9.46 -0.91 4.07
N GLU A 236 9.21 -2.17 4.45
CA GLU A 236 8.76 -3.23 3.55
C GLU A 236 7.26 -3.52 3.70
N LEU A 237 6.69 -3.21 4.87
CA LEU A 237 5.27 -3.43 5.16
C LEU A 237 4.76 -2.36 6.13
N VAL A 238 3.55 -1.89 5.88
CA VAL A 238 2.74 -1.12 6.84
C VAL A 238 1.33 -1.68 6.85
N GLU A 239 0.92 -2.21 8.00
CA GLU A 239 -0.47 -2.64 8.24
C GLU A 239 -1.08 -1.81 9.35
N VAL A 240 -2.35 -1.46 9.21
CA VAL A 240 -3.17 -0.84 10.24
C VAL A 240 -4.34 -1.75 10.54
N ASP A 241 -4.49 -2.14 11.81
CA ASP A 241 -5.56 -2.99 12.30
C ASP A 241 -5.77 -4.31 11.53
N GLY A 242 -4.68 -4.86 10.97
CA GLY A 242 -4.66 -6.17 10.32
C GLY A 242 -4.91 -6.13 8.81
N ARG A 243 -4.89 -4.94 8.21
CA ARG A 243 -5.00 -4.74 6.75
C ARG A 243 -3.92 -3.79 6.26
N ALA A 244 -3.68 -3.76 4.96
CA ALA A 244 -2.79 -2.78 4.33
C ALA A 244 -3.22 -1.34 4.70
N ALA A 245 -2.24 -0.49 5.02
CA ALA A 245 -2.51 0.89 5.40
C ALA A 245 -2.93 1.73 4.20
N THR A 246 -4.04 2.44 4.33
CA THR A 246 -4.51 3.45 3.37
C THR A 246 -3.93 4.83 3.68
N ALA A 247 -4.10 5.79 2.74
CA ALA A 247 -3.73 7.18 2.99
C ALA A 247 -4.48 7.77 4.20
N ASP A 248 -5.76 7.44 4.37
CA ASP A 248 -6.58 7.94 5.49
C ASP A 248 -6.11 7.39 6.84
N ASP A 249 -5.71 6.11 6.90
CA ASP A 249 -5.15 5.52 8.13
C ASP A 249 -3.89 6.25 8.62
N LEU A 250 -3.11 6.74 7.66
CA LEU A 250 -1.84 7.41 7.93
C LEU A 250 -1.97 8.92 8.08
N LEU A 251 -2.98 9.55 7.48
CA LEU A 251 -3.20 10.99 7.59
C LEU A 251 -3.22 11.43 9.05
N TRP A 252 -3.99 10.72 9.89
CA TRP A 252 -4.05 11.01 11.32
C TRP A 252 -2.66 10.89 11.98
N ARG A 253 -1.92 9.83 11.66
CA ARG A 253 -0.58 9.53 12.21
C ARG A 253 0.51 10.47 11.69
N ALA A 254 0.30 11.08 10.52
CA ALA A 254 1.21 12.04 9.93
C ALA A 254 1.09 13.43 10.56
N VAL A 255 -0.11 13.80 11.01
CA VAL A 255 -0.39 15.15 11.55
C VAL A 255 -0.52 15.18 13.07
N ARG A 256 -0.46 14.03 13.74
CA ARG A 256 -0.54 13.88 15.20
C ARG A 256 0.62 13.03 15.72
N SER A 257 1.20 13.44 16.84
CA SER A 257 2.25 12.69 17.54
C SER A 257 1.74 12.00 18.83
N ASP A 258 0.42 11.88 18.98
CA ASP A 258 -0.19 11.20 20.12
C ASP A 258 -0.17 9.69 19.88
N GLY A 259 0.70 8.99 20.61
CA GLY A 259 0.91 7.57 20.43
C GLY A 259 2.17 7.07 21.14
N HIS A 260 2.27 5.75 21.22
CA HIS A 260 3.43 5.05 21.75
C HIS A 260 3.72 3.80 20.93
N PHE A 261 4.90 3.21 21.09
CA PHE A 261 5.28 2.05 20.30
C PHE A 261 6.27 1.13 20.98
N THR A 262 6.38 -0.08 20.43
CA THR A 262 7.40 -1.07 20.76
C THR A 262 8.25 -1.32 19.51
N ALA A 263 9.54 -1.61 19.67
CA ALA A 263 10.42 -1.99 18.58
C ALA A 263 11.21 -3.24 18.97
N ALA A 264 11.23 -4.24 18.11
CA ALA A 264 11.84 -5.54 18.32
C ALA A 264 12.60 -6.01 17.07
N GLN A 265 13.45 -7.02 17.23
CA GLN A 265 14.01 -7.78 16.13
C GLN A 265 13.31 -9.12 16.04
N VAL A 266 13.01 -9.52 14.81
CA VAL A 266 12.44 -10.82 14.46
C VAL A 266 13.55 -11.66 13.86
N ARG A 267 13.70 -12.90 14.31
CA ARG A 267 14.56 -13.91 13.70
C ARG A 267 13.78 -15.21 13.53
N GLY A 268 13.70 -15.71 12.31
CA GLY A 268 12.91 -16.89 11.96
C GLY A 268 11.45 -16.81 12.43
N GLY A 269 10.82 -15.63 12.34
CA GLY A 269 9.45 -15.39 12.79
C GLY A 269 9.27 -15.17 14.30
N LYS A 270 10.34 -15.30 15.10
CA LYS A 270 10.29 -15.21 16.57
C LYS A 270 10.88 -13.91 17.09
N VAL A 271 10.46 -13.52 18.30
CA VAL A 271 10.93 -12.32 19.00
C VAL A 271 11.43 -12.68 20.39
N ARG A 272 12.53 -12.05 20.85
CA ARG A 272 13.00 -12.18 22.23
C ARG A 272 12.19 -11.33 23.19
N GLY A 273 11.75 -11.91 24.31
CA GLY A 273 11.13 -11.18 25.40
C GLY A 273 9.77 -10.60 25.04
N VAL A 274 8.92 -11.40 24.36
CA VAL A 274 7.61 -10.94 23.86
C VAL A 274 6.77 -10.36 25.00
N GLY A 275 6.79 -10.97 26.18
CA GLY A 275 6.10 -10.46 27.37
C GLY A 275 6.51 -9.04 27.76
N VAL A 276 7.80 -8.69 27.66
CA VAL A 276 8.30 -7.34 27.97
C VAL A 276 7.79 -6.31 26.96
N HIS A 277 7.72 -6.69 25.68
CA HIS A 277 7.17 -5.83 24.63
C HIS A 277 5.67 -5.57 24.82
N LEU A 278 4.91 -6.61 25.17
CA LEU A 278 3.46 -6.53 25.38
C LEU A 278 3.11 -5.72 26.62
N GLU A 279 3.79 -5.98 27.75
CA GLU A 279 3.54 -5.23 28.98
C GLU A 279 3.89 -3.75 28.82
N ARG A 280 4.96 -3.41 28.08
CA ARG A 280 5.28 -2.01 27.77
C ARG A 280 4.15 -1.31 27.02
N LEU A 281 3.58 -1.96 26.00
CA LEU A 281 2.48 -1.38 25.23
C LEU A 281 1.22 -1.23 26.10
N ARG A 282 0.89 -2.27 26.87
CA ARG A 282 -0.26 -2.28 27.78
C ARG A 282 -0.17 -1.18 28.84
N ALA A 283 0.96 -1.08 29.54
CA ALA A 283 1.18 -0.08 30.57
C ALA A 283 1.11 1.35 30.00
N ALA A 284 1.70 1.59 28.83
CA ALA A 284 1.65 2.90 28.17
C ALA A 284 0.23 3.28 27.72
N SER A 285 -0.55 2.35 27.15
CA SER A 285 -1.95 2.62 26.79
C SER A 285 -2.81 2.97 28.01
N ARG A 286 -2.63 2.22 29.11
CA ARG A 286 -3.35 2.46 30.36
C ARG A 286 -2.99 3.82 30.96
N GLU A 287 -1.72 4.20 30.95
CA GLU A 287 -1.27 5.49 31.48
C GLU A 287 -1.76 6.67 30.63
N LEU A 288 -1.62 6.58 29.30
CA LEU A 288 -1.92 7.70 28.41
C LEU A 288 -3.41 7.92 28.19
N TRP A 289 -4.20 6.85 28.13
CA TRP A 289 -5.61 6.92 27.73
C TRP A 289 -6.59 6.23 28.69
N GLY A 290 -6.11 5.60 29.76
CA GLY A 290 -6.97 4.86 30.69
C GLY A 290 -7.57 3.58 30.09
N GLU A 291 -7.04 3.11 28.94
CA GLU A 291 -7.55 1.95 28.21
C GLU A 291 -6.57 0.79 28.26
N GLU A 292 -7.10 -0.42 28.44
CA GLU A 292 -6.30 -1.64 28.48
C GLU A 292 -6.12 -2.20 27.06
N LEU A 293 -4.88 -2.24 26.58
CA LEU A 293 -4.57 -2.87 25.30
C LEU A 293 -4.52 -4.39 25.46
N ASP A 294 -5.33 -5.12 24.69
CA ASP A 294 -5.31 -6.58 24.66
C ASP A 294 -4.00 -7.12 24.05
N PRO A 295 -3.17 -7.86 24.82
CA PRO A 295 -1.97 -8.48 24.30
C PRO A 295 -2.25 -9.54 23.22
N GLY A 296 -3.42 -10.20 23.26
CA GLY A 296 -3.84 -11.19 22.26
C GLY A 296 -4.00 -10.58 20.88
N LEU A 297 -4.67 -9.44 20.80
CA LEU A 297 -4.80 -8.64 19.57
C LEU A 297 -3.43 -8.21 19.01
N VAL A 298 -2.52 -7.73 19.86
CA VAL A 298 -1.16 -7.34 19.41
C VAL A 298 -0.44 -8.53 18.78
N ARG A 299 -0.51 -9.70 19.42
CA ARG A 299 0.07 -10.94 18.90
C ARG A 299 -0.52 -11.35 17.56
N GLU A 300 -1.85 -11.32 17.45
CA GLU A 300 -2.57 -11.61 16.21
C GLU A 300 -2.12 -10.70 15.06
N ARG A 301 -2.03 -9.38 15.31
CA ARG A 301 -1.63 -8.40 14.30
C ARG A 301 -0.18 -8.57 13.86
N VAL A 302 0.73 -8.89 14.79
CA VAL A 302 2.12 -9.19 14.43
C VAL A 302 2.22 -10.49 13.62
N ARG A 303 1.51 -11.56 14.02
CA ARG A 303 1.49 -12.83 13.25
C ARG A 303 0.96 -12.63 11.84
N HIS A 304 -0.11 -11.84 11.71
CA HIS A 304 -0.68 -11.49 10.41
C HIS A 304 0.36 -10.77 9.52
N ALA A 305 1.02 -9.73 10.05
CA ALA A 305 2.05 -8.99 9.32
C ALA A 305 3.23 -9.89 8.88
N LEU A 306 3.71 -10.77 9.78
CA LEU A 306 4.76 -11.75 9.47
C LEU A 306 4.31 -12.81 8.45
N GLY A 307 3.00 -13.03 8.31
CA GLY A 307 2.41 -13.91 7.31
C GLY A 307 2.76 -15.39 7.50
N GLY A 308 2.95 -15.83 8.75
CA GLY A 308 3.22 -17.23 9.09
C GLY A 308 4.56 -17.81 8.60
N ARG A 309 5.48 -16.96 8.14
CA ARG A 309 6.79 -17.38 7.60
C ARG A 309 7.90 -17.20 8.62
N ALA A 310 8.90 -18.08 8.57
CA ALA A 310 10.16 -17.90 9.27
C ALA A 310 11.00 -16.83 8.54
N LEU A 311 10.77 -15.56 8.86
CA LEU A 311 11.49 -14.42 8.28
C LEU A 311 12.25 -13.62 9.35
N ASP A 312 13.27 -12.89 8.91
CA ASP A 312 14.03 -11.94 9.72
C ASP A 312 13.60 -10.52 9.38
N ALA A 313 13.32 -9.70 10.40
CA ALA A 313 12.86 -8.33 10.20
C ALA A 313 13.13 -7.44 11.43
N ALA A 314 13.13 -6.12 11.21
CA ALA A 314 12.92 -5.15 12.26
C ALA A 314 11.41 -4.86 12.38
N LEU A 315 10.84 -5.25 13.52
CA LEU A 315 9.42 -5.08 13.83
C LEU A 315 9.20 -3.81 14.64
N ARG A 316 8.18 -3.03 14.28
CA ARG A 316 7.60 -2.03 15.19
C ARG A 316 6.09 -2.20 15.25
N VAL A 317 5.55 -2.02 16.45
CA VAL A 317 4.11 -1.94 16.70
C VAL A 317 3.84 -0.61 17.36
N TYR A 318 3.05 0.21 16.70
CA TYR A 318 2.60 1.51 17.17
C TYR A 318 1.16 1.41 17.63
N VAL A 319 0.84 2.13 18.71
CA VAL A 319 -0.51 2.27 19.25
C VAL A 319 -0.87 3.73 19.18
N HIS A 320 -2.03 4.02 18.59
CA HIS A 320 -2.60 5.35 18.48
C HIS A 320 -4.07 5.30 18.89
N ARG A 321 -4.73 6.45 18.99
CA ARG A 321 -6.14 6.56 19.37
C ARG A 321 -6.98 7.42 18.42
N PRO A 322 -7.04 7.10 17.11
CA PRO A 322 -7.90 7.83 16.18
C PRO A 322 -9.37 7.64 16.55
N ALA A 323 -10.19 8.69 16.40
CA ALA A 323 -11.63 8.67 16.68
C ALA A 323 -12.02 8.15 18.08
N GLY A 324 -11.11 8.18 19.05
CA GLY A 324 -11.38 7.78 20.44
C GLY A 324 -11.23 6.29 20.75
N ALA A 325 -10.69 5.47 19.83
CA ALA A 325 -10.44 4.05 20.06
C ALA A 325 -8.99 3.66 19.74
N LEU A 326 -8.44 2.67 20.45
CA LEU A 326 -7.09 2.17 20.17
C LEU A 326 -7.01 1.56 18.76
N SER A 327 -5.93 1.90 18.04
CA SER A 327 -5.63 1.39 16.70
C SER A 327 -4.15 1.03 16.60
N LEU A 328 -3.88 -0.15 16.06
CA LEU A 328 -2.54 -0.73 15.94
C LEU A 328 -1.99 -0.52 14.54
N MET A 329 -0.75 -0.07 14.44
CA MET A 329 0.01 -0.05 13.19
C MET A 329 1.25 -0.92 13.34
N VAL A 330 1.40 -1.92 12.47
CA VAL A 330 2.55 -2.81 12.43
C VAL A 330 3.41 -2.47 11.22
N THR A 331 4.71 -2.29 11.43
CA THR A 331 5.66 -2.08 10.34
C THR A 331 6.76 -3.12 10.35
N LEU A 332 7.13 -3.61 9.17
CA LEU A 332 8.31 -4.44 8.97
C LEU A 332 9.32 -3.70 8.09
N ALA A 333 10.59 -3.87 8.44
CA ALA A 333 11.74 -3.37 7.72
C ALA A 333 12.85 -4.44 7.74
N ALA A 334 13.92 -4.23 6.98
CA ALA A 334 15.09 -5.09 7.03
C ALA A 334 15.61 -5.25 8.47
N PRO A 335 16.08 -6.45 8.86
CA PRO A 335 16.62 -6.69 10.19
C PRO A 335 17.81 -5.78 10.47
N GLY A 336 17.93 -5.32 11.72
CA GLY A 336 19.01 -4.44 12.15
C GLY A 336 19.77 -5.01 13.33
N GLU A 337 21.06 -4.72 13.38
CA GLU A 337 21.99 -5.18 14.43
C GLU A 337 22.84 -4.02 14.92
N ALA A 338 23.35 -4.12 16.14
CA ALA A 338 24.32 -3.20 16.67
C ALA A 338 25.65 -3.44 15.94
N GLY A 339 26.29 -2.39 15.46
CA GLY A 339 27.63 -2.50 14.89
C GLY A 339 28.66 -2.91 15.94
N ASP A 340 29.81 -3.42 15.47
CA ASP A 340 30.93 -3.79 16.33
C ASP A 340 31.87 -2.63 16.64
N GLU A 341 31.83 -1.57 15.83
CA GLU A 341 32.65 -0.38 16.02
C GLU A 341 32.24 0.37 17.31
N PRO A 342 33.17 0.58 18.26
CA PRO A 342 32.90 1.37 19.45
C PRO A 342 32.57 2.83 19.12
N LEU A 343 31.53 3.36 19.75
CA LEU A 343 30.95 4.67 19.43
C LEU A 343 31.69 5.83 20.11
N ARG A 344 31.70 6.98 19.45
CA ARG A 344 32.02 8.30 20.02
C ARG A 344 30.71 8.98 20.42
N VAL A 345 30.60 9.41 21.68
CA VAL A 345 29.36 9.92 22.23
C VAL A 345 29.52 11.34 22.74
N ARG A 346 28.51 12.19 22.50
CA ARG A 346 28.48 13.57 22.99
C ARG A 346 27.39 13.80 24.05
N PRO A 347 27.72 14.24 25.26
CA PRO A 347 26.73 14.67 26.24
C PRO A 347 25.94 15.90 25.77
N VAL A 348 24.62 15.88 25.94
CA VAL A 348 23.73 17.01 25.62
C VAL A 348 22.68 17.22 26.72
N PRO A 349 22.44 18.48 27.15
CA PRO A 349 21.46 18.78 28.19
C PRO A 349 20.03 18.66 27.63
N TYR A 350 19.41 17.51 27.84
CA TYR A 350 18.05 17.21 27.41
C TYR A 350 17.53 16.01 28.18
N VAL A 351 16.33 16.11 28.75
CA VAL A 351 15.59 14.98 29.34
C VAL A 351 14.26 14.87 28.61
N ARG A 352 13.87 13.65 28.24
CA ARG A 352 12.63 13.43 27.50
C ARG A 352 11.43 13.68 28.42
N PRO A 353 10.42 14.43 27.98
CA PRO A 353 9.11 14.40 28.62
C PRO A 353 8.58 12.96 28.64
N PHE A 354 7.97 12.53 29.74
CA PHE A 354 7.43 11.17 29.87
C PHE A 354 8.46 10.08 29.52
N ALA A 355 9.69 10.23 30.02
CA ALA A 355 10.84 9.42 29.61
C ALA A 355 10.63 7.90 29.76
N HIS A 356 9.76 7.47 30.68
CA HIS A 356 9.42 6.06 30.88
C HIS A 356 8.49 5.49 29.79
N VAL A 357 7.82 6.34 29.00
CA VAL A 357 6.96 5.95 27.87
C VAL A 357 7.74 6.02 26.55
N LYS A 358 7.59 5.01 25.69
CA LYS A 358 8.15 5.02 24.33
C LYS A 358 7.21 5.75 23.36
N HIS A 359 7.05 7.06 23.57
CA HIS A 359 6.16 7.94 22.80
C HIS A 359 6.80 8.43 21.48
N LEU A 360 6.03 9.10 20.63
CA LEU A 360 6.45 9.55 19.27
C LEU A 360 7.21 10.88 19.23
N GLY A 361 7.55 11.44 20.40
CA GLY A 361 8.23 12.74 20.54
C GLY A 361 9.75 12.64 20.36
N GLY A 362 10.22 12.23 19.19
CA GLY A 362 11.64 11.98 18.90
C GLY A 362 12.42 13.12 18.25
N PHE A 363 11.79 14.28 17.99
CA PHE A 363 12.42 15.39 17.25
C PHE A 363 13.71 15.88 17.92
N ALA A 364 13.68 16.21 19.21
CA ALA A 364 14.81 16.77 19.93
C ALA A 364 16.01 15.82 19.96
N GLN A 365 15.77 14.52 20.25
CA GLN A 365 16.81 13.50 20.19
C GLN A 365 17.44 13.42 18.79
N THR A 366 16.61 13.37 17.75
CA THR A 366 17.05 13.32 16.35
C THR A 366 17.83 14.57 15.95
N HIS A 367 17.45 15.74 16.46
CA HIS A 367 18.15 16.99 16.23
C HIS A 367 19.53 17.00 16.90
N HIS A 368 19.61 16.64 18.19
CA HIS A 368 20.87 16.55 18.90
C HIS A 368 21.85 15.55 18.27
N ARG A 369 21.35 14.38 17.84
CA ARG A 369 22.16 13.39 17.10
C ARG A 369 22.70 13.95 15.78
N ARG A 370 21.88 14.70 15.02
CA ARG A 370 22.33 15.38 13.79
C ARG A 370 23.41 16.41 14.06
N LEU A 371 23.29 17.19 15.14
CA LEU A 371 24.32 18.17 15.53
C LEU A 371 25.62 17.47 15.97
N ALA A 372 25.53 16.43 16.78
CA ALA A 372 26.68 15.64 17.21
C ALA A 372 27.40 14.97 16.02
N GLY A 373 26.65 14.44 15.06
CA GLY A 373 27.18 13.86 13.82
C GLY A 373 27.99 14.85 12.97
N ARG A 374 27.61 16.13 12.94
CA ARG A 374 28.40 17.17 12.23
C ARG A 374 29.77 17.42 12.87
N GLU A 375 29.94 17.03 14.13
CA GLU A 375 31.19 17.12 14.87
C GLU A 375 31.92 15.75 14.96
N GLY A 376 31.43 14.75 14.22
CA GLY A 376 32.04 13.43 14.13
C GLY A 376 31.70 12.48 15.29
N TYR A 377 30.67 12.76 16.07
CA TYR A 377 30.14 11.84 17.09
C TYR A 377 29.04 10.95 16.52
N ASP A 378 28.98 9.69 16.96
CA ASP A 378 28.06 8.68 16.45
C ASP A 378 26.70 8.69 17.18
N GLU A 379 26.70 9.13 18.45
CA GLU A 379 25.53 9.12 19.32
C GLU A 379 25.61 10.27 20.35
N VAL A 380 24.48 10.56 21.00
CA VAL A 380 24.42 11.51 22.12
C VAL A 380 24.14 10.81 23.44
N LEU A 381 24.63 11.41 24.54
CA LEU A 381 24.29 11.04 25.91
C LEU A 381 23.42 12.16 26.50
N LEU A 382 22.16 11.87 26.73
CA LEU A 382 21.19 12.81 27.28
C LEU A 382 21.45 13.01 28.78
N THR A 383 21.51 14.28 29.21
CA THR A 383 21.71 14.63 30.62
C THR A 383 20.65 15.60 31.13
N GLY A 384 20.35 15.52 32.43
CA GLY A 384 19.61 16.53 33.18
C GLY A 384 20.24 17.92 33.10
N PRO A 385 19.48 18.98 33.45
CA PRO A 385 20.01 20.35 33.54
C PRO A 385 21.20 20.46 34.50
N ASP A 386 21.18 19.65 35.55
CA ASP A 386 22.22 19.52 36.56
C ASP A 386 23.39 18.64 36.12
N GLY A 387 23.33 18.01 34.95
CA GLY A 387 24.37 17.12 34.42
C GLY A 387 24.25 15.65 34.82
N GLU A 388 23.15 15.22 35.48
CA GLU A 388 22.89 13.80 35.71
C GLU A 388 22.64 13.08 34.37
N VAL A 389 23.30 11.95 34.14
CA VAL A 389 23.19 11.14 32.93
C VAL A 389 21.86 10.38 32.96
N ALA A 390 21.07 10.47 31.89
CA ALA A 390 19.80 9.75 31.76
C ALA A 390 19.93 8.52 30.86
N GLU A 391 20.10 8.74 29.55
CA GLU A 391 20.12 7.70 28.53
C GLU A 391 20.84 8.21 27.27
N GLY A 392 20.99 7.38 26.24
CA GLY A 392 21.46 7.84 24.94
C GLY A 392 20.34 8.40 24.07
N GLY A 393 20.66 8.82 22.84
CA GLY A 393 19.68 9.37 21.91
C GLY A 393 18.57 8.39 21.53
N ILE A 394 18.86 7.09 21.42
CA ILE A 394 17.87 6.00 21.21
C ILE A 394 18.26 4.71 21.96
N THR A 395 19.07 4.83 23.01
CA THR A 395 19.72 3.71 23.72
C THR A 395 19.66 3.93 25.22
N ASN A 396 19.70 2.85 26.00
CA ASN A 396 20.08 2.93 27.41
C ASN A 396 21.60 2.96 27.55
N VAL A 397 22.10 3.51 28.66
CA VAL A 397 23.52 3.55 29.00
C VAL A 397 23.82 2.63 30.18
N LEU A 398 24.92 1.89 30.09
CA LEU A 398 25.41 0.98 31.13
C LEU A 398 26.88 1.29 31.39
N LEU A 399 27.25 1.52 32.64
CA LEU A 399 28.56 2.03 33.03
C LEU A 399 29.28 1.02 33.93
N TRP A 400 30.47 0.57 33.58
CA TRP A 400 31.21 -0.40 34.40
C TRP A 400 32.23 0.30 35.28
N ASP A 401 32.13 0.14 36.61
CA ASP A 401 33.07 0.77 37.56
C ASP A 401 34.29 -0.12 37.89
N GLY A 402 34.39 -1.29 37.27
CA GLY A 402 35.41 -2.30 37.57
C GLY A 402 34.91 -3.45 38.45
N ALA A 403 33.78 -3.27 39.14
CA ALA A 403 33.16 -4.29 39.99
C ALA A 403 31.67 -4.49 39.72
N ARG A 404 30.94 -3.45 39.32
CA ARG A 404 29.49 -3.45 39.11
C ARG A 404 29.11 -2.70 37.84
N LEU A 405 28.02 -3.15 37.23
CA LEU A 405 27.34 -2.42 36.17
C LEU A 405 26.42 -1.38 36.81
N VAL A 406 26.73 -0.11 36.59
CA VAL A 406 26.01 1.03 37.12
C VAL A 406 25.04 1.55 36.07
N LEU A 407 23.77 1.60 36.45
CA LEU A 407 22.68 2.17 35.66
C LEU A 407 22.28 3.52 36.27
N PRO A 408 22.32 4.63 35.50
CA PRO A 408 21.89 5.93 36.00
C PRO A 408 20.42 5.96 36.42
N THR A 409 20.08 6.88 37.33
CA THR A 409 18.73 7.01 37.90
C THR A 409 17.90 8.16 37.36
N ALA A 410 18.48 9.06 36.57
CA ALA A 410 17.72 10.12 35.92
C ALA A 410 16.61 9.54 35.03
N PRO A 411 15.49 10.27 34.80
CA PRO A 411 14.37 9.78 34.02
C PRO A 411 14.79 9.32 32.61
N ALA A 412 14.54 8.04 32.32
CA ALA A 412 14.92 7.37 31.08
C ALA A 412 13.89 6.30 30.72
N LEU A 413 13.94 5.83 29.47
CA LEU A 413 13.11 4.71 29.04
C LEU A 413 13.67 3.41 29.63
N ALA A 414 12.85 2.60 30.29
CA ALA A 414 13.21 1.21 30.56
C ALA A 414 13.18 0.42 29.22
N GLY A 415 14.30 0.39 28.50
CA GLY A 415 14.39 -0.30 27.21
C GLY A 415 14.26 -1.81 27.38
N THR A 416 13.58 -2.46 26.44
CA THR A 416 13.34 -3.91 26.49
C THR A 416 14.63 -4.73 26.58
N THR A 417 15.67 -4.34 25.84
CA THR A 417 16.99 -4.98 25.92
C THR A 417 17.62 -4.82 27.30
N LEU A 418 17.51 -3.64 27.92
CA LEU A 418 18.01 -3.42 29.29
C LEU A 418 17.23 -4.27 30.29
N THR A 419 15.90 -4.31 30.20
CA THR A 419 15.05 -5.13 31.08
C THR A 419 15.41 -6.61 30.98
N LEU A 420 15.64 -7.13 29.76
CA LEU A 420 16.04 -8.52 29.55
C LEU A 420 17.47 -8.79 30.06
N LEU A 421 18.38 -7.84 29.90
CA LEU A 421 19.73 -7.93 30.49
C LEU A 421 19.65 -8.02 32.01
N GLU A 422 18.93 -7.09 32.67
CA GLU A 422 18.80 -7.08 34.14
C GLU A 422 18.27 -8.39 34.72
N GLN A 423 17.41 -9.10 33.99
CA GLN A 423 16.91 -10.43 34.37
C GLN A 423 18.01 -11.51 34.33
N GLY A 424 18.95 -11.43 33.39
CA GLY A 424 20.01 -12.43 33.19
C GLY A 424 21.35 -12.12 33.87
N LEU A 425 21.65 -10.85 34.17
CA LEU A 425 22.91 -10.43 34.78
C LEU A 425 23.28 -11.15 36.10
N PRO A 426 22.33 -11.43 37.03
CA PRO A 426 22.64 -12.18 38.25
C PRO A 426 23.18 -13.59 37.96
N ALA A 427 22.60 -14.30 36.99
CA ALA A 427 23.04 -15.65 36.61
C ALA A 427 24.44 -15.64 35.96
N ALA A 428 24.81 -14.54 35.32
CA ALA A 428 26.16 -14.33 34.76
C ALA A 428 27.18 -13.80 35.77
N GLY A 429 26.80 -13.66 37.05
CA GLY A 429 27.67 -13.15 38.11
C GLY A 429 28.07 -11.68 37.93
N ILE A 430 27.24 -10.88 37.25
CA ILE A 430 27.48 -9.44 37.06
C ILE A 430 26.57 -8.67 38.03
N ALA A 431 27.18 -8.05 39.04
CA ALA A 431 26.46 -7.23 40.00
C ALA A 431 26.00 -5.91 39.35
N VAL A 432 24.78 -5.47 39.68
CA VAL A 432 24.18 -4.24 39.17
C VAL A 432 23.95 -3.26 40.31
N ALA A 433 24.18 -1.97 40.07
CA ALA A 433 23.83 -0.89 40.99
C ALA A 433 23.08 0.21 40.23
N ARG A 434 22.04 0.77 40.85
CA ARG A 434 21.33 1.96 40.36
C ARG A 434 21.65 3.14 41.25
N ARG A 435 22.21 4.21 40.67
CA ARG A 435 22.55 5.44 41.41
C ARG A 435 22.67 6.65 40.47
N PRO A 436 22.58 7.88 40.99
CA PRO A 436 22.90 9.06 40.21
C PRO A 436 24.31 8.99 39.65
N VAL A 437 24.45 9.38 38.38
CA VAL A 437 25.73 9.49 37.70
C VAL A 437 25.79 10.86 37.04
N HIS A 438 26.68 11.72 37.50
CA HIS A 438 26.89 13.01 36.89
C HIS A 438 27.93 12.93 35.77
N ARG A 439 27.74 13.68 34.67
CA ARG A 439 28.62 13.64 33.49
C ARG A 439 30.11 13.86 33.81
N THR A 440 30.41 14.70 34.80
CA THR A 440 31.80 14.97 35.25
C THR A 440 32.46 13.78 35.95
N LYS A 441 31.72 12.73 36.27
CA LYS A 441 32.24 11.49 36.89
C LYS A 441 32.37 10.34 35.88
N LEU A 442 32.04 10.55 34.60
CA LEU A 442 32.08 9.51 33.57
C LEU A 442 33.51 8.95 33.35
N ALA A 443 34.53 9.80 33.45
CA ALA A 443 35.94 9.39 33.35
C ALA A 443 36.38 8.41 34.46
N GLY A 444 35.61 8.27 35.54
CA GLY A 444 35.89 7.31 36.61
C GLY A 444 35.40 5.88 36.32
N PHE A 445 34.63 5.67 35.25
CA PHE A 445 34.18 4.35 34.84
C PHE A 445 35.20 3.70 33.91
N ARG A 446 35.39 2.39 34.07
CA ARG A 446 36.35 1.61 33.28
C ARG A 446 35.88 1.42 31.84
N SER A 447 34.60 1.18 31.62
CA SER A 447 34.02 1.04 30.28
C SER A 447 32.56 1.46 30.27
N VAL A 448 32.06 1.83 29.08
CA VAL A 448 30.69 2.32 28.89
C VAL A 448 30.07 1.61 27.70
N PHE A 449 28.81 1.21 27.83
CA PHE A 449 28.05 0.49 26.81
C PHE A 449 26.71 1.18 26.56
N LEU A 450 26.21 1.05 25.33
CA LEU A 450 24.89 1.47 24.93
C LEU A 450 24.08 0.26 24.46
N ALA A 451 22.80 0.20 24.84
CA ALA A 451 21.92 -0.91 24.49
C ALA A 451 20.56 -0.45 23.95
N ASN A 452 20.07 -1.11 22.91
CA ASN A 452 18.69 -1.00 22.43
C ASN A 452 18.26 -2.29 21.72
N SER A 453 17.13 -2.27 21.02
CA SER A 453 16.60 -3.46 20.33
C SER A 453 17.52 -4.03 19.25
N ARG A 454 18.56 -3.31 18.81
CA ARG A 454 19.57 -3.80 17.85
C ARG A 454 20.71 -4.57 18.52
N GLY A 455 20.90 -4.43 19.83
CA GLY A 455 21.97 -5.09 20.58
C GLY A 455 22.71 -4.14 21.51
N ILE A 456 23.96 -4.49 21.80
CA ILE A 456 24.85 -3.81 22.76
C ILE A 456 26.15 -3.44 22.05
N VAL A 457 26.58 -2.19 22.22
CA VAL A 457 27.81 -1.64 21.62
C VAL A 457 28.63 -0.89 22.68
N ALA A 458 29.95 -0.94 22.55
CA ALA A 458 30.86 -0.20 23.42
C ALA A 458 30.96 1.29 23.03
N VAL A 459 31.42 2.10 23.97
CA VAL A 459 31.76 3.51 23.78
C VAL A 459 33.26 3.67 23.96
N ARG A 460 33.96 4.20 22.95
CA ARG A 460 35.41 4.49 23.01
C ARG A 460 35.73 5.93 23.40
N GLU A 461 34.77 6.83 23.31
CA GLU A 461 35.00 8.25 23.57
C GLU A 461 33.72 8.93 24.06
N ILE A 462 33.86 9.79 25.08
CA ILE A 462 32.79 10.69 25.54
C ILE A 462 33.35 12.10 25.59
N ASP A 463 32.79 13.01 24.78
CA ASP A 463 33.18 14.44 24.76
C ASP A 463 34.70 14.67 24.62
N GLY A 464 35.34 13.97 23.66
CA GLY A 464 36.80 14.03 23.46
C GLY A 464 37.64 13.21 24.43
N HIS A 465 37.05 12.62 25.47
CA HIS A 465 37.76 11.82 26.47
C HIS A 465 37.67 10.32 26.14
N ALA A 466 38.83 9.68 26.00
CA ALA A 466 38.90 8.25 25.72
C ALA A 466 38.28 7.41 26.86
N CYS A 467 37.49 6.42 26.47
CA CYS A 467 36.93 5.40 27.33
C CYS A 467 37.55 4.05 26.95
N ALA A 468 37.95 3.24 27.93
CA ALA A 468 38.49 1.92 27.61
C ALA A 468 37.37 1.00 27.09
N VAL A 469 37.69 0.25 26.04
CA VAL A 469 36.79 -0.73 25.44
C VAL A 469 37.09 -2.09 26.07
N ASP A 470 36.16 -2.60 26.88
CA ASP A 470 36.27 -3.90 27.53
C ASP A 470 35.53 -4.95 26.69
N GLU A 471 36.22 -5.54 25.71
CA GLU A 471 35.67 -6.53 24.78
C GLU A 471 35.19 -7.79 25.50
N ALA A 472 35.89 -8.21 26.55
CA ALA A 472 35.53 -9.38 27.34
C ALA A 472 34.20 -9.17 28.08
N LEU A 473 34.01 -7.99 28.70
CA LEU A 473 32.74 -7.64 29.32
C LEU A 473 31.64 -7.45 28.27
N LEU A 474 31.92 -6.81 27.13
CA LEU A 474 30.95 -6.68 26.04
C LEU A 474 30.45 -8.05 25.57
N ALA A 475 31.35 -9.01 25.35
CA ALA A 475 31.00 -10.37 24.96
C ALA A 475 30.13 -11.06 26.01
N ARG A 476 30.43 -10.88 27.31
CA ARG A 476 29.59 -11.39 28.39
C ARG A 476 28.19 -10.76 28.40
N LEU A 477 28.09 -9.45 28.21
CA LEU A 477 26.79 -8.75 28.14
C LEU A 477 25.97 -9.23 26.93
N ARG A 478 26.60 -9.38 25.76
CA ARG A 478 25.97 -9.94 24.56
C ARG A 478 25.49 -11.37 24.80
N ALA A 479 26.32 -12.23 25.42
CA ALA A 479 25.95 -13.60 25.75
C ALA A 479 24.74 -13.68 26.72
N VAL A 480 24.65 -12.78 27.71
CA VAL A 480 23.48 -12.68 28.60
C VAL A 480 22.22 -12.37 27.80
N TYR A 481 22.28 -11.39 26.90
CA TYR A 481 21.14 -11.04 26.05
C TYR A 481 20.81 -12.16 25.04
N GLU A 482 21.82 -12.84 24.52
CA GLU A 482 21.65 -13.91 23.54
C GLU A 482 21.05 -15.19 24.13
N ALA A 483 21.25 -15.42 25.42
CA ALA A 483 20.62 -16.50 26.17
C ALA A 483 19.10 -16.33 26.35
N VAL A 484 18.55 -15.14 26.08
CA VAL A 484 17.11 -14.91 26.11
C VAL A 484 16.45 -15.71 24.97
N PRO A 485 15.43 -16.54 25.27
CA PRO A 485 14.81 -17.42 24.29
C PRO A 485 14.08 -16.61 23.20
N TRP A 486 14.08 -17.17 21.99
CA TRP A 486 13.23 -16.73 20.90
C TRP A 486 11.82 -17.30 21.08
N GLU A 487 10.83 -16.44 21.20
CA GLU A 487 9.43 -16.82 21.45
C GLU A 487 8.58 -16.56 20.20
N GLU A 488 7.59 -17.42 19.96
CA GLU A 488 6.52 -17.14 19.00
C GLU A 488 5.71 -15.93 19.47
N VAL A 489 5.39 -15.03 18.53
CA VAL A 489 4.55 -13.87 18.80
C VAL A 489 3.08 -14.25 18.67
#